data_AF-A0A831SMK8-F1
#
_entry.id   AF-A0A831SMK8-F1
#
_cell.length_a   1.000
_cell.length_b   1.000
_cell.length_c   1.000
_cell.angle_alpha   90.00
_cell.angle_beta   90.00
_cell.angle_gamma   90.00
#
_symmetry.space_group_name_H-M   'P 1'
#
loop_
_entity.id
_entity.type
_entity.pdbx_description
1 polymer ?
#
loop_
_entity_poly.entity_id
_entity_poly.type
_entity_poly.pdbx_seq_one_letter_code
_entity_poly.pdbx_strand_id
1 'polypeptide(L)'
;MKCRRLIVLLSLLLLLIPQPAALADTWYHITLKAFLDPEDTNAAEWAWISLKEVPKHEAFPEQAALIEQYGGVLRGSVLALVRASAWRSSHSKTIDNPCNGRPSVIRISWQQSWSERVYAMGGLDDPGNPDAISFGFTTRPVFMADGRWTDPHHDAYVIAGPPAVGDEPREEMRGSYLLRAVNYLDPLKHYEHCGKRWVEQYLSAFNHFHFTGIFEPGDPVIFTQQGFGPCGENTLVIHIVRSSSATHPTWQQQAMSPL
;
A
#
# COMPACT_ATOMS: atom_id res chain seq x y z
N MET A 1 57.44 29.50 -10.73
CA MET A 1 56.51 29.23 -11.85
C MET A 1 56.20 27.75 -12.10
N LYS A 2 57.00 26.78 -11.61
CA LYS A 2 56.77 25.33 -11.85
C LYS A 2 55.61 24.72 -11.02
N CYS A 3 55.44 25.09 -9.74
CA CYS A 3 54.33 24.59 -8.90
C CYS A 3 52.93 24.97 -9.42
N ARG A 4 52.77 26.19 -9.94
CA ARG A 4 51.45 26.69 -10.39
C ARG A 4 50.92 25.93 -11.61
N ARG A 5 51.82 25.51 -12.51
CA ARG A 5 51.49 24.67 -13.67
C ARG A 5 51.16 23.23 -13.26
N LEU A 6 51.87 22.70 -12.27
CA LEU A 6 51.62 21.36 -11.74
C LEU A 6 50.23 21.27 -11.07
N ILE A 7 49.84 22.28 -10.31
CA ILE A 7 48.52 22.33 -9.65
C ILE A 7 47.40 22.38 -10.70
N VAL A 8 47.52 23.24 -11.72
CA VAL A 8 46.51 23.32 -12.80
C VAL A 8 46.40 22.01 -13.57
N LEU A 9 47.54 21.33 -13.83
CA LEU A 9 47.55 20.04 -14.51
C LEU A 9 46.88 18.94 -13.66
N LEU A 10 47.12 18.93 -12.35
CA LEU A 10 46.51 17.99 -11.41
C LEU A 10 45.00 18.22 -11.29
N SER A 11 44.57 19.48 -11.24
CA SER A 11 43.15 19.88 -11.26
C SER A 11 42.44 19.45 -12.53
N LEU A 12 43.10 19.58 -13.70
CA LEU A 12 42.56 19.11 -14.97
C LEU A 12 42.47 17.57 -15.03
N LEU A 13 43.46 16.86 -14.47
CA LEU A 13 43.44 15.40 -14.40
C LEU A 13 42.31 14.87 -13.51
N LEU A 14 42.01 15.56 -12.40
CA LEU A 14 40.88 15.22 -11.51
C LEU A 14 39.52 15.41 -12.18
N LEU A 15 39.40 16.35 -13.13
CA LEU A 15 38.19 16.56 -13.95
C LEU A 15 37.99 15.49 -15.05
N LEU A 16 39.04 14.74 -15.38
CA LEU A 16 39.01 13.64 -16.35
C LEU A 16 38.71 12.29 -15.70
N ILE A 17 38.60 12.23 -14.37
CA ILE A 17 38.10 11.04 -13.69
C ILE A 17 36.61 10.94 -14.01
N PRO A 18 36.15 9.88 -14.70
CA PRO A 18 34.74 9.67 -14.92
C PRO A 18 34.07 9.61 -13.55
N GLN A 19 33.27 10.62 -13.24
CA GLN A 19 32.43 10.55 -12.06
C GLN A 19 31.50 9.36 -12.27
N PRO A 20 31.38 8.43 -11.30
CA PRO A 20 30.33 7.43 -11.39
C PRO A 20 29.04 8.20 -11.58
N ALA A 21 28.35 7.99 -12.70
CA ALA A 21 26.99 8.47 -12.84
C ALA A 21 26.25 7.85 -11.65
N ALA A 22 25.89 8.67 -10.66
CA ALA A 22 25.03 8.21 -9.59
C ALA A 22 23.79 7.66 -10.30
N LEU A 23 23.62 6.33 -10.24
CA LEU A 23 22.40 5.70 -10.72
C LEU A 23 21.28 6.41 -9.98
N ALA A 24 20.45 7.14 -10.72
CA ALA A 24 19.35 7.86 -10.13
C ALA A 24 18.43 6.82 -9.47
N ASP A 25 18.02 7.08 -8.22
CA ASP A 25 17.08 6.21 -7.52
C ASP A 25 15.80 6.04 -8.36
N THR A 26 15.34 4.80 -8.50
CA THR A 26 14.04 4.49 -9.10
C THR A 26 12.98 4.39 -8.02
N TRP A 27 11.83 5.01 -8.26
CA TRP A 27 10.69 5.04 -7.35
C TRP A 27 9.45 4.51 -8.05
N TYR A 28 8.58 3.84 -7.28
CA TYR A 28 7.31 3.30 -7.72
C TYR A 28 6.18 3.93 -6.90
N HIS A 29 5.29 4.63 -7.58
CA HIS A 29 4.14 5.30 -6.97
C HIS A 29 2.86 4.57 -7.36
N ILE A 30 2.22 3.93 -6.39
CA ILE A 30 1.04 3.11 -6.58
C ILE A 30 -0.16 3.87 -6.01
N THR A 31 -1.15 4.13 -6.86
CA THR A 31 -2.47 4.62 -6.47
C THR A 31 -3.50 3.55 -6.77
N LEU A 32 -4.31 3.21 -5.77
CA LEU A 32 -5.40 2.25 -5.90
C LEU A 32 -6.71 2.92 -5.55
N LYS A 33 -7.75 2.59 -6.29
CA LYS A 33 -9.14 2.90 -5.95
C LYS A 33 -9.97 1.62 -5.96
N ALA A 34 -10.56 1.27 -4.82
CA ALA A 34 -11.56 0.23 -4.71
C ALA A 34 -12.96 0.86 -4.71
N PHE A 35 -13.87 0.31 -5.52
CA PHE A 35 -15.30 0.57 -5.38
C PHE A 35 -15.87 -0.44 -4.38
N LEU A 36 -16.44 0.06 -3.28
CA LEU A 36 -16.90 -0.73 -2.13
C LEU A 36 -18.35 -1.19 -2.26
N ASP A 37 -19.08 -0.55 -3.18
CA ASP A 37 -20.46 -0.85 -3.48
C ASP A 37 -20.68 -0.73 -5.00
N PRO A 38 -21.16 -1.78 -5.68
CA PRO A 38 -21.46 -1.70 -7.10
C PRO A 38 -22.61 -0.72 -7.42
N GLU A 39 -23.47 -0.42 -6.44
CA GLU A 39 -24.62 0.48 -6.62
C GLU A 39 -24.29 1.93 -6.25
N ASP A 40 -23.17 2.18 -5.55
CA ASP A 40 -22.74 3.53 -5.16
C ASP A 40 -21.25 3.76 -5.42
N THR A 41 -20.95 4.49 -6.49
CA THR A 41 -19.58 4.81 -6.90
C THR A 41 -18.85 5.79 -5.97
N ASN A 42 -19.58 6.42 -5.03
CA ASN A 42 -19.01 7.25 -3.97
C ASN A 42 -18.55 6.41 -2.77
N ALA A 43 -19.05 5.17 -2.63
CA ALA A 43 -18.52 4.20 -1.69
C ALA A 43 -17.17 3.69 -2.22
N ALA A 44 -16.09 4.28 -1.75
CA ALA A 44 -14.77 4.05 -2.29
C ALA A 44 -13.69 4.01 -1.21
N GLU A 45 -12.66 3.23 -1.48
CA GLU A 45 -11.43 3.20 -0.72
C GLU A 45 -10.26 3.54 -1.63
N TRP A 46 -9.33 4.34 -1.13
CA TRP A 46 -8.14 4.77 -1.83
C TRP A 46 -6.89 4.40 -1.05
N ALA A 47 -5.82 4.03 -1.74
CA ALA A 47 -4.50 3.88 -1.16
C ALA A 47 -3.44 4.52 -2.05
N TRP A 48 -2.48 5.18 -1.42
CA TRP A 48 -1.32 5.80 -2.05
C TRP A 48 -0.05 5.27 -1.42
N ILE A 49 0.84 4.70 -2.22
CA ILE A 49 2.06 4.04 -1.75
C ILE A 49 3.23 4.55 -2.59
N SER A 50 4.29 4.99 -1.91
CA SER A 50 5.58 5.22 -2.54
C SER A 50 6.56 4.16 -2.08
N LEU A 51 7.19 3.50 -3.05
CA LEU A 51 8.26 2.53 -2.83
C LEU A 51 9.53 2.99 -3.54
N LYS A 52 10.69 2.69 -2.94
CA LYS A 52 12.01 2.88 -3.56
C LYS A 52 12.52 1.54 -4.04
N GLU A 53 13.05 1.48 -5.25
CA GLU A 53 13.76 0.28 -5.73
C GLU A 53 15.09 0.13 -5.00
N VAL A 54 15.30 -1.03 -4.39
CA VAL A 54 16.56 -1.39 -3.73
C VAL A 54 17.00 -2.76 -4.21
N PRO A 55 18.22 -2.90 -4.75
CA PRO A 55 18.74 -4.21 -5.14
C PRO A 55 18.69 -5.21 -3.97
N LYS A 56 18.31 -6.46 -4.24
CA LYS A 56 18.18 -7.47 -3.17
C LYS A 56 19.47 -7.72 -2.39
N HIS A 57 20.62 -7.59 -3.03
CA HIS A 57 21.91 -7.75 -2.35
C HIS A 57 22.15 -6.68 -1.27
N GLU A 58 21.56 -5.48 -1.41
CA GLU A 58 21.60 -4.43 -0.40
C GLU A 58 20.56 -4.67 0.70
N ALA A 59 19.36 -5.15 0.34
CA ALA A 59 18.29 -5.45 1.31
C ALA A 59 18.55 -6.70 2.16
N PHE A 60 19.32 -7.65 1.62
CA PHE A 60 19.61 -8.96 2.22
C PHE A 60 21.11 -9.31 2.10
N PRO A 61 22.01 -8.54 2.75
CA PRO A 61 23.45 -8.65 2.54
C PRO A 61 24.01 -9.99 3.01
N GLU A 62 23.50 -10.56 4.11
CA GLU A 62 23.94 -11.86 4.61
C GLU A 62 23.58 -13.01 3.64
N GLN A 63 22.36 -12.97 3.10
CA GLN A 63 21.89 -13.95 2.12
C GLN A 63 22.66 -13.81 0.80
N ALA A 64 22.95 -12.59 0.37
CA ALA A 64 23.76 -12.33 -0.80
C ALA A 64 25.17 -12.91 -0.65
N ALA A 65 25.84 -12.64 0.48
CA ALA A 65 27.17 -13.17 0.77
C ALA A 65 27.18 -14.72 0.80
N LEU A 66 26.15 -15.34 1.38
CA LEU A 66 26.01 -16.79 1.37
C LEU A 66 25.86 -17.34 -0.05
N ILE A 67 24.98 -16.75 -0.87
CA ILE A 67 24.74 -17.18 -2.24
C ILE A 67 26.02 -17.04 -3.10
N GLU A 68 26.77 -15.96 -2.92
CA GLU A 68 28.05 -15.71 -3.59
C GLU A 68 29.10 -16.77 -3.25
N GLN A 69 29.16 -17.23 -1.99
CA GLN A 69 30.07 -18.32 -1.59
C GLN A 69 29.81 -19.63 -2.35
N TYR A 70 28.57 -19.85 -2.79
CA TYR A 70 28.20 -21.00 -3.62
C TYR A 70 28.21 -20.70 -5.13
N GLY A 71 28.78 -19.57 -5.55
CA GLY A 71 28.92 -19.18 -6.96
C GLY A 71 27.63 -18.62 -7.59
N GLY A 72 26.62 -18.28 -6.78
CA GLY A 72 25.39 -17.65 -7.22
C GLY A 72 25.42 -16.12 -7.14
N VAL A 73 24.29 -15.50 -7.49
CA VAL A 73 24.04 -14.06 -7.32
C VAL A 73 22.60 -13.86 -6.86
N LEU A 74 22.40 -13.04 -5.82
CA LEU A 74 21.06 -12.64 -5.38
C LEU A 74 20.52 -11.54 -6.32
N ARG A 75 19.73 -11.94 -7.32
CA ARG A 75 19.19 -11.08 -8.38
C ARG A 75 17.87 -10.43 -7.99
N GLY A 76 17.53 -9.34 -8.67
CA GLY A 76 16.28 -8.62 -8.53
C GLY A 76 16.33 -7.50 -7.49
N SER A 77 15.19 -6.85 -7.31
CA SER A 77 15.04 -5.70 -6.42
C SER A 77 13.88 -5.89 -5.47
N VAL A 78 14.03 -5.44 -4.22
CA VAL A 78 12.93 -5.22 -3.29
C VAL A 78 12.42 -3.80 -3.49
N LEU A 79 11.12 -3.62 -3.39
CA LEU A 79 10.50 -2.30 -3.35
C LEU A 79 10.34 -1.88 -1.87
N ALA A 80 11.28 -1.07 -1.39
CA ALA A 80 11.34 -0.61 0.00
C ALA A 80 10.26 0.45 0.27
N LEU A 81 9.51 0.30 1.36
CA LEU A 81 8.43 1.21 1.72
C LEU A 81 8.99 2.57 2.16
N VAL A 82 8.52 3.63 1.50
CA VAL A 82 8.89 5.02 1.81
C VAL A 82 7.81 5.65 2.67
N ARG A 83 6.59 5.57 2.17
CA ARG A 83 5.37 6.06 2.82
C ARG A 83 4.17 5.40 2.18
N ALA A 84 3.11 5.21 2.96
CA ALA A 84 1.83 4.81 2.45
C ALA A 84 0.70 5.45 3.27
N SER A 85 -0.42 5.69 2.60
CA SER A 85 -1.65 6.17 3.24
C SER A 85 -2.86 5.54 2.58
N ALA A 86 -3.95 5.50 3.32
CA ALA A 86 -5.23 5.05 2.82
C ALA A 86 -6.36 5.94 3.35
N TRP A 87 -7.43 6.00 2.57
CA TRP A 87 -8.66 6.69 2.91
C TRP A 87 -9.84 5.87 2.47
N ARG A 88 -10.90 5.85 3.29
CA ARG A 88 -12.20 5.29 2.90
C ARG A 88 -13.27 6.35 3.04
N SER A 89 -14.25 6.34 2.15
CA SER A 89 -15.46 7.17 2.30
C SER A 89 -16.35 6.63 3.43
N SER A 90 -17.18 7.51 3.98
CA SER A 90 -18.34 7.07 4.77
C SER A 90 -19.33 6.38 3.84
N HIS A 91 -19.94 5.29 4.32
CA HIS A 91 -20.99 4.60 3.56
C HIS A 91 -22.05 4.04 4.50
N SER A 92 -23.25 3.87 3.95
CA SER A 92 -24.34 3.15 4.61
C SER A 92 -25.15 2.41 3.57
N LYS A 93 -25.40 1.11 3.80
CA LYS A 93 -26.22 0.28 2.93
C LYS A 93 -27.15 -0.64 3.71
N THR A 94 -28.14 -1.15 3.02
CA THR A 94 -29.11 -2.12 3.55
C THR A 94 -29.07 -3.40 2.75
N ILE A 95 -29.11 -4.54 3.42
CA ILE A 95 -29.21 -5.86 2.79
C ILE A 95 -30.49 -6.51 3.31
N ASP A 96 -31.29 -7.09 2.41
CA ASP A 96 -32.48 -7.84 2.80
C ASP A 96 -32.08 -9.03 3.67
N ASN A 97 -32.63 -9.08 4.87
CA ASN A 97 -32.40 -10.16 5.82
C ASN A 97 -33.63 -10.30 6.72
N PRO A 98 -34.44 -11.36 6.58
CA PRO A 98 -35.65 -11.53 7.39
C PRO A 98 -35.35 -11.59 8.89
N CYS A 99 -36.21 -10.98 9.72
CA CYS A 99 -36.17 -11.20 11.16
C CYS A 99 -37.43 -11.90 11.64
N ASN A 100 -37.27 -13.02 12.36
CA ASN A 100 -38.37 -13.80 12.93
C ASN A 100 -39.47 -14.12 11.89
N GLY A 101 -39.07 -14.46 10.66
CA GLY A 101 -39.97 -14.79 9.56
C GLY A 101 -40.68 -13.60 8.90
N ARG A 102 -40.36 -12.35 9.28
CA ARG A 102 -40.90 -11.14 8.64
C ARG A 102 -39.85 -10.47 7.76
N PRO A 103 -40.24 -9.85 6.64
CA PRO A 103 -39.35 -9.00 5.85
C PRO A 103 -38.65 -7.97 6.74
N SER A 104 -37.34 -7.88 6.64
CA SER A 104 -36.50 -6.94 7.39
C SER A 104 -35.20 -6.73 6.62
N VAL A 105 -34.40 -5.77 7.09
CA VAL A 105 -33.09 -5.45 6.53
C VAL A 105 -32.04 -5.46 7.63
N ILE A 106 -30.80 -5.74 7.26
CA ILE A 106 -29.63 -5.38 8.06
C ILE A 106 -29.08 -4.07 7.50
N ARG A 107 -28.91 -3.06 8.38
CA ARG A 107 -28.19 -1.83 8.04
C ARG A 107 -26.72 -2.02 8.37
N ILE A 108 -25.86 -1.60 7.46
CA ILE A 108 -24.41 -1.68 7.59
C ILE A 108 -23.86 -0.29 7.29
N SER A 109 -23.06 0.28 8.19
CA SER A 109 -22.46 1.59 7.98
C SER A 109 -21.05 1.70 8.54
N TRP A 110 -20.28 2.65 8.03
CA TRP A 110 -18.98 3.02 8.56
C TRP A 110 -18.71 4.49 8.25
N GLN A 111 -17.88 5.12 9.10
CA GLN A 111 -17.49 6.50 8.88
C GLN A 111 -16.27 6.59 7.97
N GLN A 112 -16.15 7.77 7.36
CA GLN A 112 -14.95 8.16 6.64
C GLN A 112 -13.75 8.08 7.58
N SER A 113 -12.64 7.49 7.12
CA SER A 113 -11.43 7.43 7.92
C SER A 113 -10.18 7.49 7.05
N TRP A 114 -9.15 8.13 7.60
CA TRP A 114 -7.78 8.11 7.09
C TRP A 114 -6.92 7.09 7.83
N SER A 115 -5.80 6.72 7.21
CA SER A 115 -4.73 5.90 7.78
C SER A 115 -3.39 6.27 7.18
N GLU A 116 -2.35 6.35 8.02
CA GLU A 116 -0.93 6.31 7.61
C GLU A 116 -0.27 4.98 8.01
N ARG A 117 -1.03 4.10 8.70
CA ARG A 117 -0.58 2.75 9.08
C ARG A 117 -0.96 1.76 8.00
N VAL A 118 -0.31 1.94 6.85
CA VAL A 118 -0.49 1.14 5.65
C VAL A 118 0.82 0.44 5.33
N TYR A 119 0.77 -0.88 5.25
CA TYR A 119 1.95 -1.72 5.05
C TYR A 119 1.82 -2.46 3.72
N ALA A 120 2.78 -2.21 2.84
CA ALA A 120 2.86 -2.79 1.52
C ALA A 120 4.29 -3.24 1.23
N MET A 121 4.41 -4.26 0.39
CA MET A 121 5.69 -4.77 -0.09
C MET A 121 5.60 -5.06 -1.58
N GLY A 122 6.74 -5.07 -2.25
CA GLY A 122 6.83 -5.51 -3.63
C GLY A 122 8.25 -5.84 -4.05
N GLY A 123 8.41 -6.24 -5.30
CA GLY A 123 9.71 -6.58 -5.88
C GLY A 123 9.66 -6.70 -7.40
N LEU A 124 10.86 -6.74 -7.98
CA LEU A 124 11.14 -6.97 -9.40
C LEU A 124 12.07 -8.19 -9.45
N ASP A 125 11.45 -9.37 -9.53
CA ASP A 125 12.10 -10.64 -9.22
C ASP A 125 12.12 -11.63 -10.38
N ASP A 126 11.44 -11.33 -11.47
CA ASP A 126 11.37 -12.22 -12.63
C ASP A 126 12.67 -12.12 -13.44
N PRO A 127 13.49 -13.21 -13.49
CA PRO A 127 14.73 -13.20 -14.25
C PRO A 127 14.52 -13.16 -15.76
N GLY A 128 13.34 -13.53 -16.26
CA GLY A 128 12.96 -13.44 -17.66
C GLY A 128 12.35 -12.09 -18.04
N ASN A 129 11.93 -11.29 -17.05
CA ASN A 129 11.30 -10.00 -17.28
C ASN A 129 11.58 -9.02 -16.12
N PRO A 130 12.67 -8.23 -16.17
CA PRO A 130 13.03 -7.31 -15.10
C PRO A 130 12.03 -6.16 -14.90
N ASP A 131 11.13 -5.94 -15.86
CA ASP A 131 10.04 -4.96 -15.79
C ASP A 131 8.75 -5.55 -15.19
N ALA A 132 8.76 -6.82 -14.76
CA ALA A 132 7.63 -7.44 -14.07
C ALA A 132 7.62 -7.06 -12.59
N ILE A 133 6.67 -6.22 -12.21
CA ILE A 133 6.42 -5.80 -10.83
C ILE A 133 5.46 -6.76 -10.15
N SER A 134 5.80 -7.16 -8.92
CA SER A 134 4.88 -7.80 -7.98
C SER A 134 4.72 -6.91 -6.76
N PHE A 135 3.48 -6.64 -6.33
CA PHE A 135 3.23 -5.88 -5.11
C PHE A 135 1.98 -6.38 -4.38
N GLY A 136 1.94 -6.18 -3.07
CA GLY A 136 0.74 -6.43 -2.28
C GLY A 136 0.79 -5.81 -0.90
N PHE A 137 -0.38 -5.82 -0.25
CA PHE A 137 -0.54 -5.40 1.13
C PHE A 137 -0.18 -6.54 2.07
N THR A 138 0.48 -6.25 3.19
CA THR A 138 1.03 -7.29 4.07
C THR A 138 1.01 -6.88 5.54
N THR A 139 1.00 -7.87 6.43
CA THR A 139 1.30 -7.70 7.86
C THR A 139 2.64 -8.33 8.24
N ARG A 140 3.39 -8.86 7.27
CA ARG A 140 4.74 -9.38 7.46
C ARG A 140 5.74 -8.23 7.62
N PRO A 141 6.97 -8.50 8.09
CA PRO A 141 8.02 -7.49 8.11
C PRO A 141 8.20 -6.81 6.74
N VAL A 142 8.30 -5.48 6.77
CA VAL A 142 8.44 -4.61 5.60
C VAL A 142 9.82 -3.98 5.61
N PHE A 143 10.49 -4.02 4.46
CA PHE A 143 11.75 -3.31 4.28
C PHE A 143 11.47 -1.84 3.99
N MET A 144 12.04 -0.95 4.79
CA MET A 144 11.84 0.49 4.71
C MET A 144 12.94 1.13 3.89
N ALA A 145 12.66 2.28 3.26
CA ALA A 145 13.63 3.00 2.44
C ALA A 145 14.85 3.54 3.21
N ASP A 146 14.80 3.55 4.55
CA ASP A 146 15.92 3.85 5.43
C ASP A 146 16.88 2.66 5.66
N GLY A 147 16.59 1.51 5.03
CA GLY A 147 17.39 0.28 5.11
C GLY A 147 17.02 -0.64 6.28
N ARG A 148 15.94 -0.36 7.02
CA ARG A 148 15.52 -1.18 8.17
C ARG A 148 14.34 -2.08 7.85
N TRP A 149 14.34 -3.26 8.44
CA TRP A 149 13.15 -4.11 8.51
C TRP A 149 12.28 -3.68 9.69
N THR A 150 11.01 -3.39 9.43
CA THR A 150 10.01 -3.06 10.45
C THR A 150 8.96 -4.15 10.50
N ASP A 151 8.66 -4.66 11.68
CA ASP A 151 7.55 -5.59 11.90
C ASP A 151 6.28 -4.79 12.27
N PRO A 152 5.23 -4.80 11.42
CA PRO A 152 3.96 -4.16 11.72
C PRO A 152 3.34 -4.56 13.06
N HIS A 153 3.67 -5.74 13.59
CA HIS A 153 3.15 -6.21 14.89
C HIS A 153 3.71 -5.45 16.10
N HIS A 154 4.81 -4.73 15.96
CA HIS A 154 5.36 -3.91 17.05
C HIS A 154 4.69 -2.54 17.18
N ASP A 155 3.91 -2.12 16.18
CA ASP A 155 3.16 -0.87 16.23
C ASP A 155 1.88 -1.08 17.05
N ALA A 156 1.90 -0.65 18.32
CA ALA A 156 0.74 -0.74 19.20
C ALA A 156 -0.46 0.01 18.59
N TYR A 157 -1.54 -0.72 18.33
CA TYR A 157 -2.81 -0.17 17.86
C TYR A 157 -3.84 -0.27 19.00
N VAL A 158 -4.11 0.85 19.65
CA VAL A 158 -5.11 0.92 20.73
C VAL A 158 -6.47 1.16 20.12
N ILE A 159 -7.42 0.30 20.45
CA ILE A 159 -8.81 0.42 20.02
C ILE A 159 -9.65 0.66 21.26
N ALA A 160 -10.27 1.83 21.32
CA ALA A 160 -11.39 2.03 22.22
C ALA A 160 -12.64 1.48 21.52
N GLY A 161 -13.19 0.38 22.04
CA GLY A 161 -14.54 -0.05 21.66
C GLY A 161 -15.58 1.02 21.97
N PRO A 162 -16.82 0.90 21.46
CA PRO A 162 -17.83 1.93 21.65
C PRO A 162 -18.07 2.16 23.16
N PRO A 163 -18.02 3.42 23.63
CA PRO A 163 -18.42 3.72 25.00
C PRO A 163 -19.91 3.41 25.15
N ALA A 164 -20.32 2.80 26.27
CA ALA A 164 -21.73 2.72 26.61
C ALA A 164 -22.21 4.14 26.98
N VAL A 165 -23.03 4.75 26.11
CA VAL A 165 -23.57 6.10 26.32
C VAL A 165 -25.00 6.00 26.85
N GLY A 166 -25.18 6.09 28.16
CA GLY A 166 -26.48 6.32 28.83
C GLY A 166 -27.64 5.48 28.27
N ASP A 167 -28.65 6.16 27.74
CA ASP A 167 -29.90 5.58 27.19
C ASP A 167 -29.79 5.13 25.72
N GLU A 168 -28.62 5.25 25.09
CA GLU A 168 -28.42 4.77 23.72
C GLU A 168 -28.43 3.22 23.67
N PRO A 169 -28.97 2.61 22.60
CA PRO A 169 -28.93 1.16 22.47
C PRO A 169 -27.47 0.70 22.45
N ARG A 170 -27.11 -0.13 23.43
CA ARG A 170 -25.74 -0.63 23.63
C ARG A 170 -25.22 -1.30 22.36
N GLU A 171 -24.11 -0.81 21.84
CA GLU A 171 -23.39 -1.49 20.75
C GLU A 171 -22.46 -2.55 21.35
N GLU A 172 -22.65 -3.80 20.93
CA GLU A 172 -21.77 -4.91 21.29
C GLU A 172 -20.55 -4.95 20.34
N MET A 173 -19.35 -5.12 20.87
CA MET A 173 -18.21 -5.51 20.05
C MET A 173 -18.32 -6.99 19.68
N ARG A 174 -18.23 -7.31 18.39
CA ARG A 174 -18.17 -8.70 17.91
C ARG A 174 -16.89 -8.99 17.15
N GLY A 175 -16.36 -10.18 17.37
CA GLY A 175 -15.12 -10.64 16.77
C GLY A 175 -13.87 -10.15 17.50
N SER A 176 -12.71 -10.46 16.91
CA SER A 176 -11.40 -10.03 17.40
C SER A 176 -10.88 -8.88 16.55
N TYR A 177 -10.12 -7.97 17.17
CA TYR A 177 -9.32 -7.02 16.44
C TYR A 177 -7.98 -7.60 16.10
N LEU A 178 -7.69 -7.62 14.81
CA LEU A 178 -6.43 -8.11 14.28
C LEU A 178 -5.68 -6.94 13.65
N LEU A 179 -4.35 -6.98 13.74
CA LEU A 179 -3.53 -6.16 12.87
C LEU A 179 -3.89 -6.47 11.41
N ARG A 180 -4.13 -5.43 10.63
CA ARG A 180 -4.36 -5.51 9.18
C ARG A 180 -3.22 -4.85 8.43
N ALA A 181 -3.19 -5.02 7.13
CA ALA A 181 -2.25 -4.28 6.29
C ALA A 181 -2.64 -2.79 6.14
N VAL A 182 -3.93 -2.47 6.31
CA VAL A 182 -4.47 -1.11 6.34
C VAL A 182 -5.20 -0.92 7.66
N ASN A 183 -4.70 -0.05 8.55
CA ASN A 183 -5.27 0.16 9.88
C ASN A 183 -5.80 1.59 10.02
N TYR A 184 -7.11 1.77 9.84
CA TYR A 184 -7.79 3.06 9.90
C TYR A 184 -7.77 3.70 11.29
N LEU A 185 -7.86 5.03 11.37
CA LEU A 185 -8.06 5.73 12.64
C LEU A 185 -9.39 5.35 13.29
N ASP A 186 -10.46 5.31 12.51
CA ASP A 186 -11.73 4.67 12.88
C ASP A 186 -11.79 3.27 12.22
N PRO A 187 -11.58 2.19 12.98
CA PRO A 187 -11.64 0.84 12.44
C PRO A 187 -13.06 0.26 12.47
N LEU A 188 -14.09 1.01 12.83
CA LEU A 188 -15.41 0.45 13.11
C LEU A 188 -16.26 0.31 11.86
N LYS A 189 -16.99 -0.81 11.81
CA LYS A 189 -18.10 -1.07 10.92
C LYS A 189 -19.31 -1.43 11.78
N HIS A 190 -20.37 -0.66 11.65
CA HIS A 190 -21.58 -0.75 12.46
C HIS A 190 -22.64 -1.57 11.75
N TYR A 191 -23.39 -2.33 12.55
CA TYR A 191 -24.49 -3.15 12.10
C TYR A 191 -25.71 -2.88 12.96
N GLU A 192 -26.87 -2.80 12.32
CA GLU A 192 -28.17 -2.77 12.99
C GLU A 192 -29.08 -3.79 12.33
N HIS A 193 -29.57 -4.74 13.12
CA HIS A 193 -30.52 -5.73 12.65
C HIS A 193 -31.44 -6.19 13.77
N CYS A 194 -32.74 -6.20 13.50
CA CYS A 194 -33.77 -6.68 14.43
C CYS A 194 -33.68 -6.10 15.85
N GLY A 195 -33.49 -4.78 15.95
CA GLY A 195 -33.37 -4.06 17.22
C GLY A 195 -32.05 -4.28 17.97
N LYS A 196 -31.10 -5.03 17.39
CA LYS A 196 -29.75 -5.23 17.93
C LYS A 196 -28.76 -4.39 17.15
N ARG A 197 -27.77 -3.83 17.86
CA ARG A 197 -26.64 -3.11 17.27
C ARG A 197 -25.33 -3.75 17.69
N TRP A 198 -24.41 -3.89 16.76
CA TRP A 198 -23.06 -4.36 17.04
C TRP A 198 -22.05 -3.73 16.09
N VAL A 199 -20.78 -3.82 16.47
CA VAL A 199 -19.67 -3.34 15.67
C VAL A 199 -18.67 -4.47 15.43
N GLU A 200 -18.01 -4.41 14.28
CA GLU A 200 -16.90 -5.27 13.91
C GLU A 200 -15.73 -4.41 13.40
N GLN A 201 -14.55 -5.01 13.33
CA GLN A 201 -13.43 -4.40 12.61
C GLN A 201 -13.77 -4.30 11.12
N TYR A 202 -13.71 -3.09 10.57
CA TYR A 202 -13.78 -2.86 9.14
C TYR A 202 -12.63 -3.55 8.43
N LEU A 203 -12.97 -4.30 7.38
CA LEU A 203 -12.02 -4.97 6.52
C LEU A 203 -11.84 -4.14 5.26
N SER A 204 -10.63 -3.57 5.10
CA SER A 204 -10.23 -2.88 3.87
C SER A 204 -10.44 -3.77 2.65
N ALA A 205 -10.88 -3.18 1.55
CA ALA A 205 -10.94 -3.84 0.25
C ALA A 205 -9.54 -4.17 -0.29
N PHE A 206 -8.48 -3.57 0.25
CA PHE A 206 -7.10 -3.91 -0.07
C PHE A 206 -6.56 -5.08 0.74
N ASN A 207 -7.34 -5.62 1.67
CA ASN A 207 -6.93 -6.78 2.44
C ASN A 207 -6.74 -7.99 1.50
N HIS A 208 -5.59 -8.66 1.59
CA HIS A 208 -5.16 -9.74 0.69
C HIS A 208 -4.96 -9.32 -0.78
N PHE A 209 -4.94 -8.03 -1.09
CA PHE A 209 -4.67 -7.58 -2.44
C PHE A 209 -3.22 -7.88 -2.84
N HIS A 210 -3.08 -8.50 -4.02
CA HIS A 210 -1.82 -8.74 -4.68
C HIS A 210 -1.97 -8.42 -6.17
N PHE A 211 -0.94 -7.83 -6.75
CA PHE A 211 -0.87 -7.47 -8.15
C PHE A 211 0.45 -7.91 -8.74
N THR A 212 0.35 -8.44 -9.95
CA THR A 212 1.49 -8.66 -10.82
C THR A 212 1.19 -7.95 -12.13
N GLY A 213 2.14 -7.16 -12.60
CA GLY A 213 2.04 -6.44 -13.86
C GLY A 213 3.40 -6.30 -14.52
N ILE A 214 3.41 -5.86 -15.76
CA ILE A 214 4.63 -5.68 -16.56
C ILE A 214 4.59 -4.26 -17.10
N PHE A 215 5.68 -3.52 -16.97
CA PHE A 215 5.84 -2.24 -17.69
C PHE A 215 6.16 -2.54 -19.15
N GLU A 216 5.38 -1.96 -20.06
CA GLU A 216 5.70 -2.03 -21.48
C GLU A 216 7.04 -1.32 -21.77
N PRO A 217 7.83 -1.77 -22.77
CA PRO A 217 9.12 -1.16 -23.06
C PRO A 217 9.04 0.35 -23.31
N GLY A 218 9.71 1.12 -22.45
CA GLY A 218 9.72 2.59 -22.51
C GLY A 218 8.51 3.27 -21.86
N ASP A 219 7.53 2.52 -21.36
CA ASP A 219 6.40 3.06 -20.60
C ASP A 219 6.75 3.10 -19.10
N PRO A 220 6.68 4.27 -18.44
CA PRO A 220 6.83 4.36 -16.99
C PRO A 220 5.51 4.09 -16.25
N VAL A 221 4.40 3.77 -16.92
CA VAL A 221 3.08 3.68 -16.30
C VAL A 221 2.44 2.31 -16.51
N ILE A 222 1.79 1.80 -15.46
CA ILE A 222 0.78 0.76 -15.55
C ILE A 222 -0.54 1.38 -15.12
N PHE A 223 -1.55 1.33 -15.99
CA PHE A 223 -2.92 1.75 -15.66
C PHE A 223 -3.89 0.66 -16.07
N THR A 224 -4.59 0.07 -15.10
CA THR A 224 -5.48 -1.07 -15.34
C THR A 224 -6.63 -1.13 -14.34
N GLN A 225 -7.57 -2.03 -14.60
CA GLN A 225 -8.66 -2.37 -13.69
C GLN A 225 -8.82 -3.89 -13.59
N GLN A 226 -9.17 -4.37 -12.41
CA GLN A 226 -9.47 -5.80 -12.20
C GLN A 226 -10.61 -5.99 -11.22
N GLY A 227 -11.39 -7.06 -11.42
CA GLY A 227 -12.33 -7.54 -10.42
C GLY A 227 -11.58 -8.05 -9.19
N PHE A 228 -12.12 -7.79 -8.00
CA PHE A 228 -11.53 -8.15 -6.73
C PHE A 228 -12.60 -8.64 -5.74
N GLY A 229 -12.21 -9.53 -4.83
CA GLY A 229 -13.11 -10.15 -3.86
C GLY A 229 -13.82 -11.42 -4.38
N PRO A 230 -14.65 -12.06 -3.53
CA PRO A 230 -15.46 -13.21 -3.94
C PRO A 230 -16.27 -12.87 -5.19
N CYS A 231 -16.22 -13.73 -6.21
CA CYS A 231 -16.93 -13.55 -7.48
C CYS A 231 -16.66 -12.23 -8.23
N GLY A 232 -15.60 -11.47 -7.89
CA GLY A 232 -15.29 -10.18 -8.54
C GLY A 232 -16.29 -9.07 -8.20
N GLU A 233 -16.90 -9.13 -7.02
CA GLU A 233 -17.92 -8.16 -6.56
C GLU A 233 -17.43 -6.71 -6.49
N ASN A 234 -16.12 -6.49 -6.29
CA ASN A 234 -15.54 -5.16 -6.27
C ASN A 234 -14.69 -4.92 -7.52
N THR A 235 -14.69 -3.68 -8.01
CA THR A 235 -13.75 -3.25 -9.04
C THR A 235 -12.60 -2.50 -8.38
N LEU A 236 -11.36 -2.82 -8.77
CA LEU A 236 -10.18 -2.07 -8.39
C LEU A 236 -9.55 -1.39 -9.59
N VAL A 237 -9.31 -0.08 -9.50
CA VAL A 237 -8.48 0.67 -10.45
C VAL A 237 -7.08 0.79 -9.88
N ILE A 238 -6.09 0.51 -10.72
CA ILE A 238 -4.67 0.43 -10.36
C ILE A 238 -3.90 1.37 -11.26
N HIS A 239 -3.14 2.27 -10.65
CA HIS A 239 -2.23 3.17 -11.35
C HIS A 239 -0.85 3.12 -10.69
N ILE A 240 0.16 2.65 -11.42
CA ILE A 240 1.54 2.56 -10.96
C ILE A 240 2.41 3.43 -11.87
N VAL A 241 3.17 4.34 -11.27
CA VAL A 241 4.13 5.20 -11.98
C VAL A 241 5.54 4.89 -11.50
N ARG A 242 6.41 4.45 -12.42
CA ARG A 242 7.86 4.37 -12.24
C ARG A 242 8.46 5.74 -12.51
N SER A 243 9.23 6.29 -11.57
CA SER A 243 9.75 7.65 -11.64
C SER A 243 11.16 7.78 -11.04
N SER A 244 11.88 8.86 -11.36
CA SER A 244 13.14 9.24 -10.72
C SER A 244 12.97 10.20 -9.53
N SER A 245 11.72 10.47 -9.15
CA SER A 245 11.35 11.40 -8.08
C SER A 245 10.84 10.63 -6.87
N ALA A 246 11.28 11.00 -5.67
CA ALA A 246 10.71 10.46 -4.44
C ALA A 246 9.26 10.94 -4.19
N THR A 247 8.84 12.02 -4.86
CA THR A 247 7.53 12.65 -4.65
C THR A 247 6.45 11.88 -5.41
N HIS A 248 5.50 11.32 -4.66
CA HIS A 248 4.31 10.72 -5.25
C HIS A 248 3.53 11.77 -6.06
N PRO A 249 3.27 11.55 -7.35
CA PRO A 249 2.71 12.57 -8.25
C PRO A 249 1.32 13.05 -7.82
N THR A 250 0.49 12.16 -7.29
CA THR A 250 -0.90 12.45 -6.85
C THR A 250 -1.15 12.01 -5.41
N TRP A 251 -0.44 12.63 -4.44
CA TRP A 251 -0.51 12.20 -3.04
C TRP A 251 -1.82 12.57 -2.33
N GLN A 252 -2.41 13.71 -2.64
CA GLN A 252 -3.70 14.11 -2.06
C GLN A 252 -4.83 13.49 -2.87
N GLN A 253 -5.89 13.10 -2.16
CA GLN A 253 -7.18 12.70 -2.71
C GLN A 253 -7.67 13.78 -3.69
N GLN A 254 -7.32 13.66 -4.96
CA GLN A 254 -8.02 14.40 -5.98
C GLN A 254 -9.41 13.77 -6.00
N ALA A 255 -10.38 14.55 -5.53
CA ALA A 255 -11.74 14.43 -6.01
C ALA A 255 -11.63 14.07 -7.50
N MET A 256 -12.03 12.85 -7.85
CA MET A 256 -12.31 12.58 -9.24
C MET A 256 -13.41 13.57 -9.56
N SER A 257 -13.02 14.68 -10.20
CA SER A 257 -13.96 15.64 -10.72
C SER A 257 -14.98 14.83 -11.50
N PRO A 258 -16.28 15.05 -11.28
CA PRO A 258 -17.26 14.56 -12.22
C PRO A 258 -16.91 15.23 -13.54
N LEU A 259 -16.36 14.45 -14.48
CA LEU A 259 -16.51 14.77 -15.88
C LEU A 259 -17.95 14.42 -16.27
#